data_AF-A0A3C0HJI8-F1
#
_entry.id   AF-A0A3C0HJI8-F1
#
_cell.length_a   1.000
_cell.length_b   1.000
_cell.length_c   1.000
_cell.angle_alpha   90.00
_cell.angle_beta   90.00
_cell.angle_gamma   90.00
#
_symmetry.space_group_name_H-M   'P 1'
#
loop_
_entity.id
_entity.type
_entity.pdbx_description
1 polymer ?
#
loop_
_entity_poly.entity_id
_entity_poly.type
_entity_poly.pdbx_seq_one_letter_code
_entity_poly.pdbx_strand_id
1 'polypeptide(L)'
;MSLLLLLGVAALTASGIYLLLSRDLLRSVVGLTLLGTAINLVLFISGRIGPALPPIVPEGAQVLVGAANPLPQALVLTAIVIGFALSCIALGLALALREDEGTDRIDELRATEPGEGEDGKPLPMSTESTGPEATETAR
;
A
#
# COMPACT_ATOMS: atom_id res chain seq x y z
N MET A 1 -10.39 -26.61 7.90
CA MET A 1 -10.40 -25.13 8.07
C MET A 1 -9.04 -24.51 7.75
N SER A 2 -7.94 -25.02 8.32
CA SER A 2 -6.61 -24.41 8.22
C SER A 2 -6.03 -24.36 6.80
N LEU A 3 -6.27 -25.40 5.98
CA LEU A 3 -5.71 -25.50 4.62
C LEU A 3 -6.29 -24.46 3.64
N LEU A 4 -7.60 -24.18 3.76
CA LEU A 4 -8.27 -23.14 2.97
C LEU A 4 -7.70 -21.75 3.28
N LEU A 5 -7.51 -21.45 4.57
CA LEU A 5 -6.91 -20.19 5.01
C LEU A 5 -5.46 -20.06 4.55
N LEU A 6 -4.68 -21.14 4.61
CA LEU A 6 -3.31 -21.16 4.13
C LEU A 6 -3.23 -20.86 2.63
N LEU A 7 -4.09 -21.51 1.83
CA LEU A 7 -4.22 -21.26 0.40
C LEU A 7 -4.67 -19.83 0.10
N GLY A 8 -5.63 -19.30 0.87
CA GLY A 8 -6.09 -17.92 0.74
C GLY A 8 -4.97 -16.91 1.00
N VAL A 9 -4.20 -17.09 2.08
CA VAL A 9 -3.05 -16.23 2.40
C VAL A 9 -1.98 -16.34 1.31
N ALA A 10 -1.65 -17.55 0.86
CA ALA A 10 -0.67 -17.75 -0.21
C ALA A 10 -1.10 -17.07 -1.51
N ALA A 11 -2.38 -17.22 -1.91
CA ALA A 11 -2.94 -16.58 -3.10
C ALA A 11 -2.92 -15.06 -3.00
N LEU A 12 -3.41 -14.48 -1.89
CA LEU A 12 -3.41 -13.03 -1.67
C LEU A 12 -1.98 -12.47 -1.66
N THR A 13 -1.04 -13.18 -1.04
CA THR A 13 0.37 -12.77 -0.99
C THR A 13 1.00 -12.81 -2.38
N ALA A 14 0.80 -13.89 -3.12
CA ALA A 14 1.32 -14.04 -4.48
C ALA A 14 0.73 -13.01 -5.45
N SER A 15 -0.59 -12.81 -5.42
CA SER A 15 -1.27 -11.79 -6.23
C SER A 15 -0.85 -10.37 -5.84
N GLY A 16 -0.70 -10.10 -4.54
CA GLY A 16 -0.24 -8.80 -4.04
C GLY A 16 1.18 -8.47 -4.51
N ILE A 17 2.12 -9.41 -4.36
CA ILE A 17 3.50 -9.26 -4.87
C ILE A 17 3.50 -9.09 -6.39
N TYR A 18 2.74 -9.91 -7.12
CA TYR A 18 2.67 -9.84 -8.58
C TYR A 18 2.20 -8.45 -9.07
N LEU A 19 1.16 -7.91 -8.44
CA LEU A 19 0.65 -6.58 -8.78
C LEU A 19 1.58 -5.46 -8.34
N LEU A 20 2.30 -5.61 -7.22
CA LEU A 20 3.28 -4.63 -6.76
C LEU A 20 4.47 -4.50 -7.72
N LEU A 21 4.81 -5.59 -8.43
CA LEU A 21 5.82 -5.60 -9.49
C LEU A 21 5.29 -5.10 -10.84
N SER A 22 4.04 -4.64 -10.91
CA SER A 22 3.48 -4.08 -12.14
C SER A 22 4.13 -2.74 -12.47
N ARG A 23 4.13 -2.41 -13.77
CA ARG A 23 4.59 -1.11 -14.27
C ARG A 23 3.53 -0.02 -14.14
N ASP A 24 2.28 -0.38 -13.85
CA ASP A 24 1.19 0.59 -13.73
C ASP A 24 0.98 0.94 -12.24
N LEU A 25 1.08 2.23 -11.88
CA LEU A 25 0.98 2.70 -10.50
C LEU A 25 -0.31 2.25 -9.81
N LEU A 26 -1.45 2.33 -10.49
CA LEU A 26 -2.73 1.90 -9.93
C LEU A 26 -2.75 0.39 -9.60
N ARG A 27 -2.10 -0.44 -10.44
CA ARG A 27 -1.97 -1.87 -10.16
C ARG A 27 -1.09 -2.11 -8.94
N SER A 28 -0.02 -1.34 -8.78
CA SER A 28 0.85 -1.42 -7.61
C SER A 28 0.13 -1.04 -6.31
N VAL A 29 -0.74 -0.01 -6.35
CA VAL A 29 -1.60 0.35 -5.19
C VAL A 29 -2.57 -0.78 -4.84
N VAL A 30 -3.20 -1.41 -5.84
CA VAL A 30 -4.06 -2.58 -5.60
C VAL A 30 -3.24 -3.75 -5.04
N GLY A 31 -2.02 -3.99 -5.53
CA GLY A 31 -1.10 -4.99 -4.97
C GLY A 31 -0.80 -4.74 -3.50
N LEU A 32 -0.53 -3.49 -3.12
CA LEU A 32 -0.28 -3.08 -1.73
C LEU A 32 -1.49 -3.36 -0.83
N THR A 33 -2.71 -3.03 -1.28
CA THR A 33 -3.94 -3.31 -0.51
C THR A 33 -4.20 -4.81 -0.31
N LEU A 34 -3.92 -5.62 -1.33
CA LEU A 34 -4.02 -7.09 -1.23
C LEU A 34 -3.00 -7.67 -0.25
N LEU A 35 -1.77 -7.16 -0.25
CA LEU A 35 -0.76 -7.55 0.75
C LEU A 35 -1.17 -7.18 2.17
N GLY A 36 -1.72 -5.98 2.38
CA GLY A 36 -2.27 -5.58 3.68
C GLY A 36 -3.35 -6.55 4.16
N THR A 37 -4.23 -6.98 3.25
CA THR A 37 -5.26 -7.98 3.56
C THR A 37 -4.66 -9.33 3.92
N ALA A 38 -3.62 -9.80 3.21
CA ALA A 38 -2.92 -11.04 3.54
C ALA A 38 -2.28 -11.00 4.94
N ILE A 39 -1.65 -9.87 5.29
CA ILE A 39 -1.04 -9.64 6.61
C ILE A 39 -2.11 -9.67 7.71
N ASN A 40 -3.26 -9.03 7.48
CA ASN A 40 -4.38 -9.06 8.42
C ASN A 40 -4.86 -10.51 8.70
N LEU A 41 -4.92 -11.35 7.66
CA LEU A 41 -5.26 -12.77 7.82
C LEU A 41 -4.19 -13.53 8.61
N VAL A 42 -2.90 -13.29 8.35
CA VAL A 42 -1.80 -13.93 9.10
C VAL A 42 -1.87 -13.56 10.58
N LEU A 43 -2.08 -12.28 10.90
CA LEU A 43 -2.25 -11.81 12.28
C LEU A 43 -3.47 -12.46 12.96
N PHE A 44 -4.59 -12.57 12.25
CA PHE A 44 -5.78 -13.23 12.76
C PHE A 44 -5.53 -14.71 13.09
N ILE A 45 -4.84 -15.45 12.22
CA ILE A 45 -4.54 -16.87 12.40
C ILE A 45 -3.55 -17.12 13.54
N SER A 46 -2.60 -16.20 13.77
CA SER A 46 -1.62 -16.25 14.87
C SER A 46 -2.30 -16.35 16.25
N GLY A 47 -3.51 -15.81 16.38
CA GLY A 47 -4.29 -15.78 17.61
C GLY A 47 -4.85 -17.10 18.12
N ARG A 48 -4.68 -18.19 17.36
CA ARG A 48 -5.43 -19.44 17.45
C ARG A 48 -6.92 -19.22 17.14
N ILE A 49 -7.46 -20.07 16.28
CA ILE A 49 -8.90 -20.13 16.00
C ILE A 49 -9.57 -20.73 17.24
N GLY A 50 -9.86 -19.88 18.21
CA GLY A 50 -10.52 -20.21 19.47
C GLY A 50 -12.05 -20.26 19.33
N PRO A 51 -12.78 -20.47 20.43
CA PRO A 51 -14.24 -20.48 20.43
C PRO A 51 -14.78 -19.14 19.90
N ALA A 52 -15.90 -19.18 19.18
CA ALA A 52 -16.54 -18.02 18.55
C ALA A 52 -17.17 -17.04 19.56
N LEU A 53 -16.90 -17.18 20.86
CA LEU A 53 -17.41 -16.25 21.86
C LEU A 53 -16.65 -14.92 21.74
N PRO A 54 -17.37 -13.80 21.59
CA PRO A 54 -16.74 -12.48 21.53
C PRO A 54 -15.98 -12.21 22.83
N PRO A 55 -14.82 -11.55 22.78
CA PRO A 55 -14.05 -11.19 23.97
C PRO A 55 -14.67 -10.00 24.70
N ILE A 56 -15.92 -10.17 25.14
CA ILE A 56 -16.70 -9.19 25.88
C ILE A 56 -17.11 -9.87 27.19
N VAL A 57 -16.81 -9.21 28.30
CA VAL A 57 -17.21 -9.70 29.63
C VAL A 57 -18.73 -9.51 29.78
N PRO A 58 -19.52 -10.58 30.01
CA PRO A 58 -20.95 -10.46 30.26
C PRO A 58 -21.23 -9.64 31.53
N GLU A 59 -22.35 -8.92 31.56
CA GLU A 59 -22.77 -8.18 32.75
C GLU A 59 -22.89 -9.12 33.97
N GLY A 60 -22.18 -8.80 35.05
CA GLY A 60 -22.14 -9.59 36.29
C GLY A 60 -21.07 -10.68 36.36
N ALA A 61 -20.30 -10.93 35.28
CA ALA A 61 -19.17 -11.86 35.30
C ALA A 61 -17.86 -11.12 35.61
N GLN A 62 -17.00 -11.70 36.44
CA GLN A 62 -15.65 -11.17 36.72
C GLN A 62 -14.56 -11.82 35.85
N VAL A 63 -14.84 -12.96 35.22
CA VAL A 63 -13.85 -13.76 34.49
C VAL A 63 -14.40 -14.16 33.13
N LEU A 64 -13.59 -13.96 32.10
CA LEU A 64 -13.87 -14.32 30.72
C LEU A 64 -13.51 -15.80 30.50
N VAL A 65 -14.50 -16.68 30.34
CA VAL A 65 -14.29 -18.12 30.16
C VAL A 65 -14.57 -18.50 28.71
N GLY A 66 -13.55 -18.97 27.99
CA GLY A 66 -13.71 -19.52 26.64
C GLY A 66 -13.92 -18.50 25.52
N ALA A 67 -13.58 -17.22 25.72
CA ALA A 67 -13.64 -16.22 24.65
C ALA A 67 -12.44 -16.29 23.69
N ALA A 68 -12.62 -15.71 22.50
CA ALA A 68 -11.55 -15.53 21.53
C ALA A 68 -10.41 -14.65 22.09
N ASN A 69 -9.19 -14.83 21.57
CA ASN A 69 -8.03 -14.05 22.02
C ASN A 69 -8.18 -12.57 21.62
N PRO A 70 -8.24 -11.61 22.59
CA PRO A 70 -8.46 -10.20 22.29
C PRO A 70 -7.24 -9.51 21.67
N LEU A 71 -6.02 -10.03 21.90
CA LEU A 71 -4.77 -9.40 21.45
C LEU A 71 -4.68 -9.38 19.90
N PRO A 72 -4.79 -10.51 19.19
CA PRO A 72 -4.81 -10.54 17.73
C PRO A 72 -5.94 -9.69 17.13
N GLN A 73 -7.10 -9.62 17.78
CA GLN A 73 -8.23 -8.81 17.30
C GLN A 73 -7.91 -7.31 17.34
N ALA A 74 -7.34 -6.83 18.45
CA ALA A 74 -6.92 -5.43 18.57
C ALA A 74 -5.81 -5.07 17.56
N LEU A 75 -4.85 -5.99 17.35
CA LEU A 75 -3.79 -5.79 16.36
C LEU A 75 -4.34 -5.73 14.93
N VAL A 76 -5.29 -6.59 14.56
CA VAL A 76 -5.92 -6.57 13.24
C VAL A 76 -6.70 -5.28 13.02
N LEU A 77 -7.47 -4.79 14.00
CA LEU A 77 -8.19 -3.53 13.87
C LEU A 77 -7.23 -2.36 13.60
N THR A 78 -6.11 -2.32 14.33
CA THR A 78 -5.07 -1.30 14.13
C THR A 78 -4.44 -1.41 12.75
N ALA A 79 -4.11 -2.64 12.32
CA ALA A 79 -3.53 -2.89 11.01
C ALA A 79 -4.47 -2.51 9.85
N ILE A 80 -5.78 -2.72 10.00
CA ILE A 80 -6.80 -2.29 9.02
C ILE A 80 -6.79 -0.77 8.85
N VAL A 81 -6.79 -0.01 9.95
CA VAL A 81 -6.82 1.46 9.90
C VAL A 81 -5.54 2.02 9.30
N ILE A 82 -4.37 1.52 9.70
CA ILE A 82 -3.08 1.93 9.13
C ILE A 82 -3.03 1.57 7.64
N GLY A 83 -3.43 0.34 7.28
CA GLY A 83 -3.46 -0.11 5.90
C GLY A 83 -4.38 0.74 5.03
N PHE A 84 -5.56 1.10 5.54
CA PHE A 84 -6.50 2.00 4.85
C PHE A 84 -5.89 3.39 4.64
N ALA A 85 -5.33 4.01 5.69
CA ALA A 85 -4.69 5.32 5.59
C ALA A 85 -3.55 5.33 4.55
N LEU A 86 -2.65 4.34 4.60
CA LEU A 86 -1.56 4.20 3.63
C LEU A 86 -2.08 3.98 2.21
N SER A 87 -3.16 3.21 2.05
CA SER A 87 -3.77 2.97 0.73
C SER A 87 -4.42 4.22 0.15
N CYS A 88 -5.09 5.03 0.98
CA CYS A 88 -5.61 6.33 0.56
C CYS A 88 -4.51 7.29 0.14
N ILE A 89 -3.41 7.35 0.90
CA ILE A 89 -2.25 8.19 0.54
C ILE A 89 -1.63 7.70 -0.77
N ALA A 90 -1.37 6.41 -0.91
CA ALA A 90 -0.78 5.84 -2.11
C ALA A 90 -1.67 6.05 -3.35
N LEU A 91 -2.99 5.87 -3.21
CA LEU A 91 -3.94 6.13 -4.29
C LEU A 91 -4.02 7.62 -4.63
N GLY A 92 -4.08 8.49 -3.63
CA GLY A 92 -4.10 9.94 -3.84
C GLY A 92 -2.84 10.42 -4.56
N LEU A 93 -1.67 9.90 -4.19
CA LEU A 93 -0.42 10.19 -4.87
C LEU A 93 -0.41 9.67 -6.31
N ALA A 94 -0.89 8.45 -6.55
CA ALA A 94 -0.96 7.88 -7.89
C ALA A 94 -1.90 8.68 -8.81
N LEU A 95 -3.01 9.20 -8.27
CA LEU A 95 -3.92 10.06 -9.02
C LEU A 95 -3.32 11.43 -9.29
N ALA A 96 -2.68 12.05 -8.30
CA ALA A 96 -2.00 13.34 -8.49
C ALA A 96 -0.88 13.25 -9.54
N LEU A 97 -0.06 12.19 -9.50
CA LEU A 97 0.98 11.95 -10.51
C LEU A 97 0.39 11.75 -11.91
N ARG A 98 -0.73 11.03 -12.03
CA ARG A 98 -1.42 10.88 -13.32
C ARG A 98 -1.95 12.20 -13.87
N GLU A 99 -2.41 13.10 -13.01
CA GLU A 99 -2.92 14.41 -13.42
C GLU A 99 -1.78 15.31 -13.89
N ASP A 100 -0.62 15.26 -13.23
CA ASP A 100 0.56 16.07 -13.59
C ASP A 100 1.30 15.55 -14.84
N GLU A 101 1.54 14.23 -14.94
CA GLU A 101 2.35 13.62 -16.01
C GLU A 101 1.52 13.06 -17.17
N GLY A 102 0.20 12.88 -16.97
CA GLY A 102 -0.69 12.28 -17.96
C GLY A 102 -0.56 10.76 -18.13
N THR A 103 0.36 10.11 -17.39
CA THR A 103 0.61 8.65 -17.43
C THR A 103 0.66 8.05 -16.03
N ASP A 104 0.25 6.78 -15.88
CA ASP A 104 0.45 5.98 -14.66
C ASP A 104 1.54 4.92 -14.81
N ARG A 105 2.31 4.96 -15.91
CA ARG A 105 3.36 4.00 -16.17
C ARG A 105 4.66 4.43 -15.51
N ILE A 106 5.16 3.63 -14.58
CA ILE A 106 6.36 3.90 -13.80
C ILE A 106 7.59 4.13 -14.70
N ASP A 107 7.68 3.41 -15.82
CA ASP A 107 8.77 3.53 -16.80
C ASP A 107 8.78 4.85 -17.60
N GLU A 108 7.70 5.62 -17.52
CA GLU A 108 7.54 6.91 -18.21
C GLU A 108 7.70 8.12 -17.27
N LEU A 109 7.69 7.90 -15.95
CA LEU A 109 7.82 8.96 -14.92
C LEU A 109 9.28 9.43 -14.78
N ARG A 110 9.74 10.24 -15.73
CA ARG A 110 11.14 10.66 -15.87
C ARG A 110 11.43 12.11 -15.47
N ALA A 111 10.50 12.81 -14.83
CA ALA A 111 10.68 14.23 -14.48
C ALA A 111 11.95 14.54 -13.66
N THR A 112 12.47 13.56 -12.91
CA THR A 112 13.72 13.70 -12.14
C THR A 112 14.92 13.01 -12.76
N GLU A 113 14.76 12.33 -13.90
CA GLU A 113 15.87 11.72 -14.61
C GLU A 113 16.62 12.77 -15.43
N PRO A 114 17.97 12.75 -15.45
CA PRO A 114 18.71 13.59 -16.38
C PRO A 114 18.35 13.22 -17.82
N GLY A 115 18.15 14.22 -18.67
CA GLY A 115 17.91 13.99 -20.10
C GLY A 115 19.03 13.15 -20.74
N GLU A 116 18.72 12.42 -21.81
CA GLU A 116 19.71 11.66 -22.56
C GLU A 116 20.47 12.58 -23.51
N GLY A 117 21.81 12.58 -23.43
CA GLY A 117 22.67 13.29 -24.38
C GLY A 117 22.72 12.59 -25.74
N GLU A 118 23.22 13.27 -26.76
CA GLU A 118 23.40 12.70 -28.12
C GLU A 118 24.32 11.45 -28.14
N ASP A 119 25.14 11.27 -27.11
CA ASP A 119 26.02 10.12 -26.92
C ASP A 119 25.38 8.98 -26.08
N GLY A 120 24.09 9.09 -25.76
CA GLY A 120 23.35 8.13 -24.94
C GLY A 120 23.77 8.10 -23.47
N LYS A 121 24.60 9.07 -23.03
CA LYS A 121 24.95 9.21 -21.62
C LYS A 121 23.97 10.18 -20.94
N PRO A 122 23.70 9.98 -19.64
CA PRO A 122 22.92 10.95 -18.87
C PRO A 122 23.60 12.31 -18.91
N LEU A 123 22.86 13.35 -19.28
CA LEU A 123 23.35 14.72 -19.20
C LEU A 123 23.66 15.06 -17.72
N PRO A 124 24.68 15.89 -17.44
CA PRO A 124 24.88 16.39 -16.10
C PRO A 124 23.61 17.13 -15.65
N MET A 125 23.14 16.84 -14.43
CA MET A 125 22.02 17.58 -13.85
C MET A 125 22.36 19.08 -13.88
N SER A 126 21.63 19.84 -14.69
CA SER A 126 21.79 21.29 -14.73
C SER A 126 21.39 21.85 -13.36
N THR A 127 22.33 22.46 -12.65
CA THR A 127 22.08 23.08 -11.34
C THR A 127 21.25 24.37 -11.41
N GLU A 128 20.76 24.74 -12.59
CA GLU A 128 19.90 25.92 -12.75
C GLU A 128 18.43 25.52 -12.61
N SER A 129 17.86 25.87 -11.45
CA SER A 129 16.44 26.14 -11.37
C SER A 129 16.14 27.32 -12.28
N THR A 130 15.69 27.07 -13.50
CA THR A 130 15.08 28.13 -14.30
C THR A 130 13.72 28.41 -13.68
N GLY A 131 13.71 29.27 -12.66
CA GLY A 131 12.52 29.97 -12.21
C GLY A 131 11.92 30.79 -13.36
N PRO A 132 10.66 31.22 -13.25
CA PRO A 132 9.95 31.87 -14.35
C PRO A 132 10.45 33.32 -14.51
N GLU A 133 11.50 33.54 -15.30
CA GLU A 133 11.95 34.87 -15.72
C GLU A 133 12.39 34.89 -17.18
N ALA A 134 11.44 34.67 -18.10
CA ALA A 134 11.66 34.96 -19.52
C ALA A 134 10.41 35.56 -20.19
N THR A 135 9.69 36.44 -19.48
CA THR A 135 8.65 37.27 -20.11
C THR A 135 8.56 38.65 -19.45
N GLU A 136 9.68 39.36 -19.33
CA GLU A 136 9.64 40.82 -19.39
C GLU A 136 10.23 41.25 -20.72
N THR A 137 9.32 41.22 -21.69
CA THR A 137 9.49 41.63 -23.06
C THR A 137 9.86 43.10 -23.10
N ALA A 138 10.87 43.40 -23.92
CA ALA A 138 11.10 44.71 -24.50
C ALA A 138 9.79 45.46 -24.78
N ARG A 139 9.54 46.53 -24.02
CA ARG A 139 8.74 47.66 -24.46
C ARG A 139 9.08 48.93 -23.69
#